data_AF-A0A517Q6C3-F1
#
_entry.id   AF-A0A517Q6C3-F1
#
_cell.length_a   1.000
_cell.length_b   1.000
_cell.length_c   1.000
_cell.angle_alpha   90.00
_cell.angle_beta   90.00
_cell.angle_gamma   90.00
#
_symmetry.space_group_name_H-M   'P 1'
#
loop_
_entity.id
_entity.type
_entity.pdbx_description
1 polymer ?
#
loop_
_entity_poly.entity_id
_entity_poly.type
_entity_poly.pdbx_seq_one_letter_code
_entity_poly.pdbx_strand_id
1 'polypeptide(L)'
;MKVSFKKYLIIFCPIICFLLLMRVAVSYKHDTRHAPGPLEIKLAQVRLGATVEEADALFGTPPDETSQTEGVIMNPTTMLTASNEQAAQYGMPQEYVLRTWKGEEISATVAFDNEGQAVCRWVWSSNNPPPLNPYGPYRVFKRVGLF
;
A
#
# COMPACT_ATOMS: atom_id res chain seq x y z
N MET A 1 6.92 47.39 -32.18
CA MET A 1 7.52 46.65 -31.04
C MET A 1 7.29 45.15 -31.22
N LYS A 2 8.24 44.40 -31.82
CA LYS A 2 8.21 42.93 -31.80
C LYS A 2 8.80 42.49 -30.47
N VAL A 3 7.98 42.43 -29.42
CA VAL A 3 8.41 41.83 -28.16
C VAL A 3 8.73 40.37 -28.46
N SER A 4 10.01 40.03 -28.35
CA SER A 4 10.56 38.78 -28.88
C SER A 4 9.89 37.58 -28.20
N PHE A 5 8.98 36.92 -28.92
CA PHE A 5 8.28 35.69 -28.56
C PHE A 5 9.19 34.65 -27.87
N LYS A 6 10.48 34.62 -28.27
CA LYS A 6 11.53 33.80 -27.67
C LYS A 6 11.73 34.03 -26.16
N LYS A 7 11.58 35.26 -25.66
CA LYS A 7 11.73 35.59 -24.22
C LYS A 7 10.56 35.06 -23.41
N TYR A 8 9.34 35.14 -23.94
CA TYR A 8 8.17 34.55 -23.31
C TYR A 8 8.24 33.03 -23.33
N LEU A 9 8.72 32.42 -24.42
CA LEU A 9 8.91 30.97 -24.50
C LEU A 9 9.86 30.46 -23.40
N ILE A 10 10.97 31.15 -23.16
CA ILE A 10 11.96 30.76 -22.13
C ILE A 10 11.38 30.89 -20.71
N ILE A 11 10.50 31.87 -20.46
CA ILE A 11 9.89 32.07 -19.13
C ILE A 11 8.72 31.11 -18.90
N PHE A 12 7.86 30.92 -19.90
CA PHE A 12 6.66 30.09 -19.75
C PHE A 12 6.93 28.59 -19.92
N CYS A 13 7.92 28.18 -20.73
CA CYS A 13 8.27 26.78 -20.92
C CYS A 13 8.58 26.03 -19.61
N PRO A 14 9.45 26.52 -18.69
CA PRO A 14 9.73 25.81 -17.44
C PRO A 14 8.50 25.77 -16.52
N ILE A 15 7.68 26.83 -16.52
CA ILE A 15 6.44 26.89 -15.73
C ILE A 15 5.44 25.84 -16.24
N ILE A 16 5.25 25.74 -17.56
CA ILE A 16 4.36 24.75 -18.18
C ILE A 16 4.90 23.33 -17.93
N CYS A 17 6.21 23.10 -18.09
CA CYS A 17 6.82 21.81 -17.76
C CYS A 17 6.64 21.44 -16.28
N PHE A 18 6.81 22.39 -15.37
CA PHE A 18 6.61 22.15 -13.93
C PHE A 18 5.15 21.81 -13.62
N LEU A 19 4.19 22.54 -14.20
CA LEU A 19 2.76 22.24 -14.04
C LEU A 19 2.38 20.87 -14.63
N LEU A 20 2.97 20.48 -15.77
CA LEU A 20 2.78 19.16 -16.36
C LEU A 20 3.37 18.05 -15.47
N LEU A 21 4.58 18.24 -14.93
CA LEU A 21 5.19 17.29 -14.00
C LEU A 21 4.39 17.15 -12.70
N MET A 22 3.87 18.26 -12.16
CA MET A 22 2.98 18.24 -11.00
C MET A 22 1.68 17.50 -11.29
N ARG A 23 1.06 17.73 -12.46
CA ARG A 23 -0.12 16.98 -12.93
C ARG A 23 0.17 15.48 -13.02
N VAL A 24 1.28 15.08 -13.64
CA VAL A 24 1.68 13.68 -13.75
C VAL A 24 1.93 13.07 -12.37
N ALA A 25 2.63 13.78 -11.47
CA ALA A 25 2.88 13.30 -10.11
C ALA A 25 1.60 13.12 -9.30
N VAL A 26 0.64 14.04 -9.42
CA VAL A 26 -0.68 13.93 -8.76
C VAL A 26 -1.50 12.81 -9.36
N SER A 27 -1.57 12.70 -10.70
CA SER A 27 -2.28 11.60 -11.37
C SER A 27 -1.67 10.24 -11.07
N TYR A 28 -0.36 10.15 -10.89
CA TYR A 28 0.33 8.92 -10.51
C TYR A 28 0.09 8.56 -9.03
N LYS A 29 0.05 9.56 -8.15
CA LYS A 29 -0.27 9.37 -6.72
C LYS A 29 -1.77 9.08 -6.48
N HIS A 30 -2.63 9.50 -7.40
CA HIS A 30 -4.07 9.27 -7.39
C HIS A 30 -4.50 8.43 -8.58
N ASP A 31 -3.67 7.47 -9.02
CA ASP A 31 -4.08 6.52 -10.05
C ASP A 31 -5.14 5.59 -9.43
N THR A 32 -6.37 6.09 -9.40
CA THR A 32 -7.62 5.45 -8.98
C THR A 32 -8.01 4.41 -10.01
N ARG A 33 -7.12 3.46 -10.32
CA ARG A 33 -7.39 2.44 -11.37
C ARG A 33 -8.22 1.27 -10.88
N HIS A 34 -8.51 1.18 -9.59
CA HIS A 34 -9.34 0.12 -9.06
C HIS A 34 -10.47 0.73 -8.23
N ALA A 35 -11.70 0.59 -8.73
CA ALA A 35 -12.87 0.73 -7.88
C ALA A 35 -12.79 -0.41 -6.85
N PRO A 36 -12.93 -0.12 -5.54
CA PRO A 36 -12.62 -1.12 -4.54
C PRO A 36 -13.54 -2.32 -4.68
N GLY A 37 -12.93 -3.50 -4.82
CA GLY A 37 -13.67 -4.74 -4.96
C GLY A 37 -14.46 -5.09 -3.69
N PRO A 38 -15.43 -6.01 -3.76
CA PRO A 38 -16.20 -6.43 -2.59
C PRO A 38 -15.34 -6.88 -1.40
N LEU A 39 -14.20 -7.52 -1.67
CA LEU A 39 -13.27 -7.98 -0.64
C LEU A 39 -12.54 -6.83 0.06
N GLU A 40 -12.11 -5.79 -0.68
CA GLU A 40 -11.45 -4.62 -0.10
C GLU A 40 -12.42 -3.80 0.75
N ILE A 41 -13.67 -3.68 0.29
CA ILE A 41 -14.74 -3.02 1.03
C ILE A 41 -14.98 -3.73 2.37
N LYS A 42 -15.07 -5.07 2.36
CA LYS A 42 -15.21 -5.87 3.59
C LYS A 42 -14.03 -5.68 4.52
N LEU A 43 -12.79 -5.74 4.01
CA LEU A 43 -11.60 -5.53 4.82
C LEU A 43 -11.58 -4.13 5.46
N ALA A 44 -11.97 -3.09 4.72
CA ALA A 44 -12.05 -1.72 5.22
C ALA A 44 -13.08 -1.54 6.35
N GLN A 45 -14.04 -2.46 6.50
CA GLN A 45 -15.02 -2.46 7.59
C GLN A 45 -14.52 -3.14 8.88
N VAL A 46 -13.47 -3.98 8.80
CA VAL A 46 -12.90 -4.70 9.97
C VAL A 46 -12.21 -3.72 10.92
N ARG A 47 -12.89 -3.27 11.97
CA ARG A 47 -12.31 -2.30 12.92
C ARG A 47 -11.07 -2.87 13.59
N LEU A 48 -10.12 -2.00 13.93
CA LEU A 48 -9.06 -2.39 14.85
C LEU A 48 -9.69 -2.70 16.22
N GLY A 49 -9.21 -3.74 16.88
CA GLY A 49 -9.81 -4.31 18.08
C GLY A 49 -10.97 -5.27 17.83
N ALA A 50 -11.42 -5.44 16.57
CA ALA A 50 -12.50 -6.39 16.27
C ALA A 50 -12.06 -7.82 16.57
N THR A 51 -12.98 -8.65 17.06
CA THR A 51 -12.67 -10.05 17.34
C THR A 51 -12.56 -10.87 16.05
N VAL A 52 -11.98 -12.06 16.15
CA VAL A 52 -11.92 -13.01 15.04
C VAL A 52 -13.32 -13.31 14.49
N GLU A 53 -14.30 -13.49 15.36
CA GLU A 53 -15.69 -13.81 14.99
C GLU A 53 -16.37 -12.63 14.29
N GLU A 54 -16.11 -11.39 14.72
CA GLU A 54 -16.64 -10.19 14.06
C GLU A 54 -16.06 -10.04 12.65
N ALA A 55 -14.76 -10.30 12.48
CA ALA A 55 -14.13 -10.29 11.17
C ALA A 55 -14.69 -11.40 10.27
N ASP A 56 -14.78 -12.64 10.77
CA ASP A 56 -15.35 -13.77 10.02
C ASP A 56 -16.79 -13.49 9.59
N ALA A 57 -17.60 -12.89 10.47
CA ALA A 57 -18.97 -12.50 10.18
C ALA A 57 -19.05 -11.43 9.06
N LEU A 58 -18.12 -10.46 9.04
CA LEU A 58 -18.04 -9.45 7.96
C LEU A 58 -17.68 -10.08 6.61
N PHE A 59 -16.77 -11.05 6.60
CA PHE A 59 -16.43 -11.74 5.35
C PHE A 59 -17.51 -12.73 4.92
N GLY A 60 -18.26 -13.31 5.87
CA GLY A 60 -19.33 -14.27 5.64
C GLY A 60 -18.85 -15.64 5.17
N THR A 61 -17.53 -15.86 5.14
CA THR A 61 -16.86 -17.09 4.74
C THR A 61 -15.62 -17.29 5.63
N PRO A 62 -15.25 -18.54 5.95
CA PRO A 62 -13.99 -18.80 6.65
C PRO A 62 -12.80 -18.33 5.79
N PRO A 63 -11.67 -17.97 6.40
CA PRO A 63 -10.47 -17.62 5.67
C PRO A 63 -9.96 -18.80 4.85
N ASP A 64 -9.42 -18.52 3.67
CA ASP A 64 -8.77 -19.51 2.83
C ASP A 64 -7.44 -19.99 3.41
N GLU A 65 -6.78 -19.12 4.20
CA GLU A 65 -5.50 -19.42 4.81
C GLU A 65 -5.39 -18.80 6.21
N THR A 66 -4.93 -19.60 7.17
CA THR A 66 -4.56 -19.14 8.50
C THR A 66 -3.10 -19.50 8.76
N SER A 67 -2.28 -18.53 9.16
CA SER A 67 -0.88 -18.75 9.49
C SER A 67 -0.49 -18.00 10.76
N GLN A 68 0.54 -18.48 11.45
CA GLN A 68 1.16 -17.78 12.57
C GLN A 68 2.46 -17.14 12.08
N THR A 69 2.71 -15.92 12.54
CA THR A 69 3.93 -15.19 12.20
C THR A 69 4.37 -14.32 13.36
N GLU A 70 5.66 -14.02 13.41
CA GLU A 70 6.23 -13.09 14.38
C GLU A 70 6.66 -11.80 13.67
N GLY A 71 6.34 -10.65 14.26
CA GLY A 71 6.73 -9.37 13.70
C GLY A 71 6.28 -8.18 14.51
N VAL A 72 6.30 -7.00 13.89
CA VAL A 72 5.93 -5.72 14.53
C VAL A 72 4.91 -5.01 13.65
N ILE A 73 3.83 -4.54 14.27
CA ILE A 73 2.86 -3.67 13.59
C ILE A 73 3.44 -2.27 13.49
N MET A 74 3.79 -1.86 12.28
CA MET A 74 4.29 -0.51 11.99
C MET A 74 3.15 0.51 11.95
N ASN A 75 2.03 0.12 11.36
CA ASN A 75 0.80 0.91 11.28
C ASN A 75 -0.40 -0.03 11.01
N PRO A 76 -1.66 0.47 11.06
CA PRO A 76 -2.86 -0.35 10.89
C PRO A 76 -2.97 -1.15 9.59
N THR A 77 -2.12 -0.90 8.61
CA THR A 77 -2.13 -1.59 7.31
C THR A 77 -0.78 -2.18 6.93
N THR A 78 0.19 -2.22 7.85
CA THR A 78 1.54 -2.71 7.57
C THR A 78 2.12 -3.43 8.77
N MET A 79 2.48 -4.68 8.55
CA MET A 79 3.26 -5.50 9.48
C MET A 79 4.65 -5.74 8.89
N LEU A 80 5.68 -5.61 9.72
CA LEU A 80 7.04 -6.02 9.39
C LEU A 80 7.31 -7.36 10.06
N THR A 81 7.85 -8.33 9.33
CA THR A 81 8.27 -9.60 9.94
C THR A 81 9.46 -9.39 10.87
N ALA A 82 9.63 -10.27 11.85
CA ALA A 82 10.76 -10.20 12.80
C ALA A 82 12.13 -10.25 12.09
N SER A 83 12.21 -10.88 10.92
CA SER A 83 13.41 -10.95 10.09
C SER A 83 13.77 -9.63 9.39
N ASN A 84 12.90 -8.62 9.42
CA ASN A 84 13.15 -7.33 8.79
C ASN A 84 14.03 -6.46 9.69
N GLU A 85 15.17 -5.98 9.19
CA GLU A 85 16.13 -5.14 9.93
C GLU A 85 15.51 -3.86 10.50
N GLN A 86 14.44 -3.35 9.87
CA GLN A 86 13.74 -2.14 10.31
C GLN A 86 12.71 -2.42 11.42
N ALA A 87 12.31 -3.67 11.64
CA ALA A 87 11.28 -4.02 12.63
C ALA A 87 11.66 -3.56 14.05
N ALA A 88 12.94 -3.69 14.41
CA ALA A 88 13.47 -3.29 15.71
C ALA A 88 13.29 -1.80 16.05
N GLN A 89 13.07 -0.94 15.05
CA GLN A 89 12.81 0.49 15.25
C GLN A 89 11.38 0.78 15.73
N TYR A 90 10.46 -0.15 15.46
CA TYR A 90 9.03 0.03 15.74
C TYR A 90 8.57 -0.69 17.01
N GLY A 91 9.36 -1.62 17.54
CA GLY A 91 9.06 -2.33 18.78
C GLY A 91 9.71 -3.70 18.87
N MET A 92 9.38 -4.42 19.94
CA MET A 92 9.72 -5.84 20.05
C MET A 92 8.74 -6.67 19.21
N PRO A 93 9.23 -7.69 18.48
CA PRO A 93 8.36 -8.62 17.78
C PRO A 93 7.37 -9.32 18.71
N GLN A 94 6.17 -9.56 18.21
CA GLN A 94 5.10 -10.31 18.86
C GLN A 94 4.55 -11.34 17.88
N GLU A 95 3.94 -12.39 18.43
CA GLU A 95 3.23 -13.39 17.65
C GLU A 95 1.86 -12.86 17.23
N TYR A 96 1.51 -13.14 15.97
CA TYR A 96 0.22 -12.79 15.38
C TYR A 96 -0.34 -13.96 14.60
N VAL A 97 -1.67 -14.09 14.61
CA VAL A 97 -2.40 -15.00 13.74
C VAL A 97 -2.89 -14.22 12.53
N LEU A 98 -2.39 -14.57 11.35
CA LEU A 98 -2.84 -14.00 10.09
C LEU A 98 -3.96 -14.84 9.51
N ARG A 99 -5.08 -14.21 9.20
CA ARG A 99 -6.20 -14.82 8.46
C ARG A 99 -6.33 -14.13 7.13
N THR A 100 -6.35 -14.91 6.06
CA THR A 100 -6.34 -14.40 4.69
C THR A 100 -7.51 -14.96 3.89
N TRP A 101 -8.21 -14.06 3.19
CA TRP A 101 -9.25 -14.37 2.22
C TRP A 101 -8.73 -14.03 0.83
N LYS A 102 -8.83 -14.99 -0.09
CA LYS A 102 -8.33 -14.91 -1.46
C LYS A 102 -9.48 -14.58 -2.40
N GLY A 103 -9.36 -13.45 -3.09
CA GLY A 103 -10.14 -13.13 -4.27
C GLY A 103 -9.37 -13.46 -5.55
N GLU A 104 -9.99 -13.21 -6.70
CA GLU A 104 -9.41 -13.53 -8.01
C GLU A 104 -8.12 -12.75 -8.30
N GLU A 105 -8.06 -11.46 -7.98
CA GLU A 105 -6.91 -10.59 -8.28
C GLU A 105 -6.18 -10.07 -7.02
N ILE A 106 -6.85 -10.16 -5.87
CA ILE A 106 -6.42 -9.58 -4.60
C ILE A 106 -6.66 -10.57 -3.47
N SER A 107 -5.83 -10.47 -2.45
CA SER A 107 -5.97 -11.18 -1.19
C SER A 107 -6.03 -10.17 -0.06
N ALA A 108 -6.90 -10.42 0.91
CA ALA A 108 -7.09 -9.56 2.07
C ALA A 108 -6.65 -10.32 3.31
N THR A 109 -5.77 -9.72 4.11
CA THR A 109 -5.22 -10.33 5.32
C THR A 109 -5.53 -9.45 6.52
N VAL A 110 -5.98 -10.08 7.60
CA VAL A 110 -6.13 -9.47 8.93
C VAL A 110 -5.20 -10.18 9.90
N ALA A 111 -4.41 -9.41 10.65
CA ALA A 111 -3.57 -9.89 11.73
C ALA A 111 -4.28 -9.71 13.07
N PHE A 112 -4.32 -10.79 13.85
CA PHE A 112 -4.88 -10.83 15.20
C PHE A 112 -3.76 -11.04 16.21
N ASP A 113 -3.83 -10.33 17.33
CA ASP A 113 -2.93 -10.53 18.46
C ASP A 113 -3.32 -11.75 19.31
N ASN A 114 -2.58 -11.96 20.41
CA ASN A 114 -2.81 -13.06 21.35
C ASN A 114 -4.14 -12.95 22.11
N GLU A 115 -4.77 -11.78 22.13
CA GLU A 115 -6.11 -11.58 22.70
C GLU A 115 -7.22 -11.86 21.67
N GLY A 116 -6.84 -12.20 20.43
CA GLY A 116 -7.78 -12.44 19.33
C GLY A 116 -8.36 -11.16 18.73
N GLN A 117 -7.68 -10.02 18.90
CA GLN A 117 -8.13 -8.72 18.42
C GLN A 117 -7.39 -8.30 17.15
N ALA A 118 -8.12 -7.74 16.19
CA ALA A 118 -7.55 -7.27 14.93
C ALA A 118 -6.66 -6.04 15.14
N VAL A 119 -5.37 -6.17 14.87
CA VAL A 119 -4.38 -5.08 15.06
C VAL A 119 -3.86 -4.49 13.76
N CYS A 120 -3.97 -5.23 12.65
CA CYS A 120 -3.53 -4.79 11.34
C CYS A 120 -4.32 -5.48 10.23
N ARG A 121 -4.55 -4.77 9.12
CA ARG A 121 -5.30 -5.29 7.97
C ARG A 121 -4.79 -4.70 6.66
N TRP A 122 -4.55 -5.53 5.65
CA TRP A 122 -4.07 -5.05 4.36
C TRP A 122 -4.56 -5.90 3.19
N VAL A 123 -4.62 -5.27 2.03
CA VAL A 123 -4.86 -5.95 0.74
C VAL A 123 -3.54 -6.05 0.01
N TRP A 124 -3.33 -7.15 -0.68
CA TRP A 124 -2.20 -7.36 -1.57
C TRP A 124 -2.67 -8.10 -2.83
N SER A 125 -2.02 -7.86 -3.98
CA SER A 125 -2.41 -8.57 -5.21
C SER A 125 -1.93 -10.02 -5.15
N SER A 126 -2.84 -10.96 -5.43
CA SER A 126 -2.53 -12.39 -5.52
C SER A 126 -1.50 -12.69 -6.62
N ASN A 127 -1.45 -11.83 -7.64
CA ASN A 127 -0.45 -11.84 -8.71
C ASN A 127 0.71 -10.90 -8.36
N ASN A 128 1.44 -11.15 -7.27
CA ASN A 128 2.59 -10.31 -6.95
C ASN A 128 3.70 -10.60 -7.97
N PRO A 129 4.07 -9.61 -8.80
CA PRO A 129 5.32 -8.96 -8.50
C PRO A 129 5.01 -7.65 -7.78
N PRO A 130 5.91 -7.15 -6.91
CA PRO A 130 5.87 -5.72 -6.56
C PRO A 130 5.72 -4.97 -7.88
N PRO A 131 4.92 -3.89 -7.99
CA PRO A 131 4.72 -3.24 -9.26
C PRO A 131 6.09 -2.98 -9.88
N LEU A 132 6.44 -3.78 -10.89
CA LEU A 132 7.59 -3.58 -11.74
C LEU A 132 7.14 -2.43 -12.63
N ASN A 133 6.96 -1.26 -12.05
CA ASN A 133 6.72 -0.07 -12.82
C ASN A 133 8.08 0.29 -13.43
N PRO A 134 8.25 0.17 -14.75
CA PRO A 134 9.49 0.60 -15.41
C PRO A 134 9.79 2.09 -15.18
N TYR A 135 8.83 2.86 -14.66
CA TYR A 135 8.93 4.29 -14.36
C TYR A 135 8.74 4.66 -12.88
N GLY A 136 8.95 3.72 -11.95
CA GLY A 136 8.99 4.06 -10.53
C GLY A 136 10.09 5.10 -10.23
N PRO A 137 9.83 6.13 -9.39
CA PRO A 137 10.77 7.24 -9.16
C PRO A 137 12.15 6.77 -8.73
N TYR A 138 12.21 5.67 -7.97
CA TYR A 138 13.45 5.04 -7.50
C TYR A 138 14.40 4.57 -8.64
N ARG A 139 13.88 4.14 -9.80
CA ARG A 139 14.72 3.77 -10.95
C ARG A 139 15.20 4.95 -11.77
N VAL A 140 14.44 6.06 -11.79
CA VAL A 140 14.91 7.31 -12.40
C VAL A 140 16.13 7.80 -11.60
N PHE A 141 16.03 7.88 -10.29
CA PHE A 141 17.14 8.30 -9.43
C PHE A 141 18.37 7.39 -9.53
N LYS A 142 18.18 6.07 -9.66
CA LYS A 142 19.27 5.12 -9.91
C LYS A 142 19.90 5.28 -11.31
N ARG A 143 19.10 5.63 -12.33
CA ARG A 143 19.60 5.86 -13.71
C ARG A 143 20.36 7.18 -13.86
N VAL A 144 20.02 8.20 -13.07
CA VAL A 144 20.80 9.46 -12.98
C VAL A 144 21.90 9.44 -11.92
N GLY A 145 22.22 8.28 -11.33
CA GLY A 145 23.38 8.10 -10.46
C GLY A 145 23.29 8.86 -9.13
N LEU A 146 22.08 9.10 -8.63
CA LEU A 146 21.86 9.77 -7.35
C LEU A 146 21.83 8.78 -6.15
N PHE A 147 21.91 7.47 -6.42
CA PHE A 147 22.13 6.38 -5.46
C PHE A 147 22.88 5.23 -6.12
#